data_AF-A0A9P7R6U4-F1
#
_entry.id   AF-A0A9P7R6U4-F1
#
_cell.length_a   1.000
_cell.length_b   1.000
_cell.length_c   1.000
_cell.angle_alpha   90.00
_cell.angle_beta   90.00
_cell.angle_gamma   90.00
#
_symmetry.space_group_name_H-M   'P 1'
#
loop_
_entity.id
_entity.type
_entity.pdbx_description
1 polymer ?
#
loop_
_entity_poly.entity_id
_entity_poly.type
_entity_poly.pdbx_seq_one_letter_code
_entity_poly.pdbx_strand_id
1 'polypeptide(L)'
;MFSRLGILSCLAGRFTPPVYMHTDEDDSPHKDFEDARRRIFAIADNCIRFINSVTPKADTLLVGIDDLVEQAKLQTRLDVWLRQFDELLERLQSVGNTPSPDAVNILLVNYKVVYIWIRVCTTSQETDTDVYQSDFDELVTYAEQVIKPGKVQAAPQLLSFDVQLLAPLFYAALKCRHSSIRRRALELLRLAPRREGLWNAHHAYLTAKRIIELEEQNLGGEGSLPDEASRLFGLPLPDDQSRVYNLCELPFDFRTFDHNVVASPMCPGTLEAKFQTRPMGVFGEFQNFTEYIKL
;
A
#
# COMPACT_ATOMS: atom_id res chain seq x y z
N MET A 1 -7.38 8.34 -15.77
CA MET A 1 -6.23 7.49 -16.15
C MET A 1 -4.98 7.89 -15.38
N PHE A 2 -4.61 9.18 -15.34
CA PHE A 2 -3.39 9.66 -14.65
C PHE A 2 -3.43 9.61 -13.10
N SER A 3 -4.59 9.80 -12.46
CA SER A 3 -4.72 9.71 -10.99
C SER A 3 -4.42 8.32 -10.42
N ARG A 4 -4.75 7.26 -11.17
CA ARG A 4 -4.49 5.86 -10.80
C ARG A 4 -2.99 5.54 -10.77
N LEU A 5 -2.25 6.11 -11.72
CA LEU A 5 -0.80 6.01 -11.77
C LEU A 5 -0.17 6.73 -10.57
N GLY A 6 -0.72 7.87 -10.14
CA GLY A 6 -0.22 8.63 -9.00
C GLY A 6 -0.26 7.86 -7.68
N ILE A 7 -1.40 7.20 -7.38
CA ILE A 7 -1.56 6.41 -6.14
C ILE A 7 -0.62 5.19 -6.13
N LEU A 8 -0.57 4.44 -7.24
CA LEU A 8 0.32 3.28 -7.38
C LEU A 8 1.80 3.68 -7.39
N SER A 9 2.13 4.85 -7.95
CA SER A 9 3.49 5.41 -7.96
C SER A 9 3.90 5.84 -6.56
N CYS A 10 3.04 6.54 -5.81
CA CYS A 10 3.36 7.00 -4.47
C CYS A 10 3.49 5.85 -3.46
N LEU A 11 2.68 4.79 -3.60
CA LEU A 11 2.86 3.54 -2.84
C LEU A 11 4.18 2.84 -3.20
N ALA A 12 4.73 3.10 -4.38
CA ALA A 12 6.06 2.66 -4.83
C ALA A 12 7.14 3.75 -4.70
N GLY A 13 6.92 4.80 -3.90
CA GLY A 13 7.92 5.85 -3.63
C GLY A 13 8.14 6.88 -4.75
N ARG A 14 7.29 6.93 -5.78
CA ARG A 14 7.40 7.83 -6.94
C ARG A 14 6.34 8.93 -6.93
N PHE A 15 6.80 10.17 -7.15
CA PHE A 15 5.96 11.36 -7.14
C PHE A 15 5.41 11.69 -8.54
N THR A 16 4.10 11.94 -8.62
CA THR A 16 3.47 12.52 -9.82
C THR A 16 2.93 13.93 -9.50
N PRO A 17 2.92 14.87 -10.47
CA PRO A 17 2.31 16.18 -10.27
C PRO A 17 0.84 16.06 -9.83
N PRO A 18 0.32 17.00 -9.02
CA PRO A 18 -1.08 16.99 -8.60
C PRO A 18 -1.99 16.98 -9.82
N VAL A 19 -2.81 15.93 -9.95
CA VAL A 19 -3.71 15.75 -11.09
C VAL A 19 -5.07 16.40 -10.84
N TYR A 20 -5.42 16.68 -9.57
CA TYR A 20 -6.70 17.26 -9.18
C TYR A 20 -6.54 18.48 -8.28
N MET A 21 -7.26 19.55 -8.64
CA MET A 21 -7.49 20.72 -7.80
C MET A 21 -8.78 20.50 -6.98
N HIS A 22 -8.83 20.99 -5.75
CA HIS A 22 -10.02 20.99 -4.90
C HIS A 22 -11.24 21.53 -5.68
N THR A 23 -12.35 20.81 -5.63
CA THR A 23 -13.65 21.28 -6.15
C THR A 23 -14.67 21.29 -5.03
N ASP A 24 -15.50 22.34 -4.98
CA ASP A 24 -16.56 22.56 -3.98
C ASP A 24 -17.67 21.49 -3.96
N GLU A 25 -17.61 20.47 -4.84
CA GLU A 25 -18.59 19.39 -4.90
C GLU A 25 -18.40 18.29 -3.83
N ASP A 26 -17.35 18.31 -3.00
CA ASP A 26 -17.00 17.20 -2.08
C ASP A 26 -18.12 16.87 -1.06
N ASP A 27 -18.93 17.87 -0.67
CA ASP A 27 -20.03 17.70 0.28
C ASP A 27 -21.34 17.17 -0.36
N SER A 28 -21.43 17.13 -1.70
CA SER A 28 -22.63 16.64 -2.39
C SER A 28 -22.68 15.10 -2.45
N PRO A 29 -23.87 14.48 -2.34
CA PRO A 29 -24.03 13.04 -2.52
C PRO A 29 -23.47 12.57 -3.86
N HIS A 30 -22.86 11.39 -3.89
CA HIS A 30 -22.29 10.82 -5.11
C HIS A 30 -23.36 10.62 -6.20
N LYS A 31 -23.08 11.10 -7.41
CA LYS A 31 -24.03 11.06 -8.53
C LYS A 31 -24.31 9.61 -8.95
N ASP A 32 -23.23 8.86 -9.19
CA ASP A 32 -23.22 7.46 -9.60
C ASP A 32 -21.96 6.74 -9.05
N PHE A 33 -21.83 5.45 -9.34
CA PHE A 33 -20.69 4.64 -8.91
C PHE A 33 -19.35 5.14 -9.47
N GLU A 34 -19.34 5.66 -10.70
CA GLU A 34 -18.14 6.21 -11.31
C GLU A 34 -17.69 7.52 -10.65
N ASP A 35 -18.65 8.31 -10.18
CA ASP A 35 -18.43 9.52 -9.41
C ASP A 35 -17.82 9.23 -8.05
N ALA A 36 -18.42 8.30 -7.30
CA ALA A 36 -17.87 7.82 -6.03
C ALA A 36 -16.42 7.32 -6.20
N ARG A 37 -16.19 6.53 -7.25
CA ARG A 37 -14.87 6.01 -7.62
C ARG A 37 -13.86 7.12 -7.92
N ARG A 38 -14.24 8.14 -8.70
CA ARG A 38 -13.33 9.27 -8.98
C ARG A 38 -12.98 10.04 -7.71
N ARG A 39 -13.97 10.29 -6.85
CA ARG A 39 -13.80 11.07 -5.61
C ARG A 39 -12.87 10.38 -4.61
N ILE A 40 -13.01 9.08 -4.37
CA ILE A 40 -12.08 8.38 -3.46
C ILE A 40 -10.64 8.46 -3.94
N PHE A 41 -10.39 8.35 -5.24
CA PHE A 41 -9.02 8.46 -5.75
C PHE A 41 -8.47 9.89 -5.63
N ALA A 42 -9.31 10.91 -5.73
CA ALA A 42 -8.90 12.29 -5.47
C ALA A 42 -8.58 12.52 -3.97
N ILE A 43 -9.40 11.96 -3.07
CA ILE A 43 -9.15 12.01 -1.63
C ILE A 43 -7.87 11.23 -1.28
N ALA A 44 -7.68 10.04 -1.87
CA ALA A 44 -6.51 9.21 -1.67
C ALA A 44 -5.22 9.88 -2.15
N ASP A 45 -5.22 10.56 -3.30
CA ASP A 45 -4.04 11.33 -3.76
C ASP A 45 -3.64 12.41 -2.74
N ASN A 46 -4.61 13.15 -2.19
CA ASN A 46 -4.37 14.14 -1.14
C ASN A 46 -3.82 13.49 0.15
N CYS A 47 -4.42 12.38 0.58
CA CYS A 47 -3.95 11.63 1.75
C CYS A 47 -2.51 11.19 1.57
N ILE A 48 -2.19 10.58 0.43
CA ILE A 48 -0.85 10.05 0.16
C ILE A 48 0.20 11.16 0.08
N ARG A 49 -0.13 12.32 -0.50
CA ARG A 49 0.77 13.49 -0.50
C ARG A 49 1.07 13.98 0.92
N PHE A 50 0.04 14.07 1.76
CA PHE A 50 0.19 14.44 3.16
C PHE A 50 1.01 13.40 3.94
N ILE A 51 0.69 12.11 3.77
CA ILE A 51 1.45 11.01 4.37
C ILE A 51 2.93 11.14 4.03
N ASN A 52 3.26 11.33 2.75
CA ASN A 52 4.66 11.45 2.32
C ASN A 52 5.36 12.70 2.88
N SER A 53 4.63 13.80 3.15
CA SER A 53 5.23 14.99 3.74
C SER A 53 5.39 14.88 5.27
N VAL A 54 4.53 14.11 5.94
CA VAL A 54 4.51 14.00 7.40
C VAL A 54 5.31 12.82 7.95
N THR A 55 5.44 11.71 7.20
CA THR A 55 6.22 10.53 7.65
C THR A 55 7.64 10.89 8.11
N PRO A 56 8.45 11.69 7.37
CA PRO A 56 9.79 12.06 7.84
C PRO A 56 9.77 12.90 9.13
N LYS A 57 8.70 13.67 9.35
CA LYS A 57 8.49 14.42 10.59
C LYS A 57 8.11 13.49 11.74
N ALA A 58 7.25 12.50 11.49
CA ALA A 58 6.89 11.49 12.47
C ALA A 58 8.12 10.68 12.92
N ASP A 59 8.96 10.27 11.97
CA ASP A 59 10.21 9.54 12.23
C ASP A 59 11.21 10.32 13.10
N THR A 60 11.15 11.65 13.05
CA THR A 60 12.01 12.59 13.78
C THR A 60 11.30 13.25 14.97
N LEU A 61 10.06 12.86 15.26
CA LEU A 61 9.23 13.43 16.34
C LEU A 61 8.99 14.94 16.22
N LEU A 62 8.90 15.43 14.98
CA LEU A 62 8.69 16.85 14.62
C LEU A 62 7.28 17.12 14.06
N VAL A 63 6.30 16.28 14.37
CA VAL A 63 4.90 16.49 13.95
C VAL A 63 4.33 17.71 14.66
N GLY A 64 3.89 18.71 13.88
CA GLY A 64 3.30 19.94 14.39
C GLY A 64 1.78 19.91 14.51
N ILE A 65 1.21 20.93 15.16
CA ILE A 65 -0.25 21.09 15.27
C ILE A 65 -0.91 21.21 13.89
N ASP A 66 -0.29 21.93 12.96
CA ASP A 66 -0.81 22.07 11.59
C ASP A 66 -0.89 20.72 10.86
N ASP A 67 0.08 19.83 11.11
CA ASP A 67 0.07 18.48 10.54
C ASP A 67 -1.11 17.67 11.11
N LEU A 68 -1.36 17.75 12.43
CA LEU A 68 -2.51 17.07 13.07
C LEU A 68 -3.85 17.61 12.58
N VAL A 69 -3.95 18.93 12.37
CA VAL A 69 -5.14 19.57 11.82
C VAL A 69 -5.39 19.08 10.39
N GLU A 70 -4.35 18.99 9.56
CA GLU A 70 -4.48 18.50 8.18
C GLU A 70 -4.84 17.01 8.14
N GLN A 71 -4.24 16.20 9.02
CA GLN A 71 -4.60 14.80 9.21
C GLN A 71 -6.10 14.64 9.53
N ALA A 72 -6.61 15.42 10.49
CA ALA A 72 -8.01 15.36 10.91
C ALA A 72 -8.98 15.75 9.78
N LYS A 73 -8.62 16.74 8.95
CA LYS A 73 -9.42 17.10 7.77
C LYS A 73 -9.51 15.95 6.78
N LEU A 74 -8.39 15.30 6.47
CA LEU A 74 -8.34 14.20 5.52
C LEU A 74 -9.09 12.96 6.04
N GLN A 75 -8.98 12.66 7.33
CA GLN A 75 -9.78 11.64 8.00
C GLN A 75 -11.28 11.93 7.85
N THR A 76 -11.70 13.16 8.14
CA THR A 76 -13.11 13.59 8.01
C THR A 76 -13.62 13.41 6.58
N ARG A 77 -12.81 13.74 5.56
CA ARG A 77 -13.19 13.57 4.15
C ARG A 77 -13.39 12.10 3.78
N LEU A 78 -12.56 11.19 4.27
CA LEU A 78 -12.75 9.75 4.07
C LEU A 78 -14.01 9.24 4.77
N ASP A 79 -14.30 9.72 5.98
CA ASP A 79 -15.49 9.31 6.72
C ASP A 79 -16.77 9.82 6.06
N VAL A 80 -16.75 11.04 5.52
CA VAL A 80 -17.84 11.59 4.69
C VAL A 80 -18.02 10.76 3.42
N TRP A 81 -16.94 10.44 2.72
CA TRP A 81 -17.00 9.63 1.50
C TRP A 81 -17.62 8.26 1.74
N LEU A 82 -17.23 7.56 2.82
CA LEU A 82 -17.78 6.23 3.13
C LEU A 82 -19.30 6.29 3.36
N ARG A 83 -19.76 7.26 4.16
CA ARG A 83 -21.20 7.45 4.40
C ARG A 83 -21.97 7.72 3.09
N GLN A 84 -21.46 8.62 2.25
CA GLN A 84 -22.07 8.92 0.95
C GLN A 84 -22.05 7.71 -0.01
N PHE A 85 -21.02 6.86 0.09
CA PHE A 85 -20.92 5.64 -0.69
C PHE A 85 -21.93 4.59 -0.25
N ASP A 86 -22.13 4.40 1.05
CA ASP A 86 -23.17 3.51 1.60
C ASP A 86 -24.57 3.95 1.15
N GLU A 87 -24.89 5.25 1.27
CA GLU A 87 -26.15 5.83 0.77
C GLU A 87 -26.34 5.63 -0.74
N LEU A 88 -25.26 5.73 -1.53
CA LEU A 88 -25.29 5.45 -2.95
C LEU A 88 -25.61 3.97 -3.22
N LEU A 89 -25.00 3.04 -2.50
CA LEU A 89 -25.23 1.61 -2.67
C LEU A 89 -26.68 1.23 -2.33
N GLU A 90 -27.24 1.76 -1.24
CA GLU A 90 -28.65 1.56 -0.88
C GLU A 90 -29.59 2.08 -1.98
N ARG A 91 -29.34 3.30 -2.47
CA ARG A 91 -30.12 3.88 -3.57
C ARG A 91 -30.03 3.03 -4.84
N LEU A 92 -28.83 2.60 -5.24
CA LEU A 92 -28.63 1.75 -6.42
C LEU A 92 -29.32 0.38 -6.28
N GLN A 93 -29.32 -0.21 -5.08
CA GLN A 93 -30.04 -1.45 -4.79
C GLN A 93 -31.56 -1.26 -4.94
N SER A 94 -32.14 -0.17 -4.43
CA SER A 94 -33.57 0.11 -4.53
C SER A 94 -34.07 0.25 -5.98
N VAL A 95 -33.21 0.74 -6.88
CA VAL A 95 -33.51 0.91 -8.32
C VAL A 95 -33.19 -0.36 -9.13
N GLY A 96 -32.60 -1.38 -8.50
CA GLY A 96 -32.20 -2.63 -9.17
C GLY A 96 -30.97 -2.50 -10.06
N ASN A 97 -30.20 -1.41 -9.93
CA ASN A 97 -28.98 -1.16 -10.69
C ASN A 97 -27.75 -1.40 -9.81
N THR A 98 -27.49 -2.66 -9.44
CA THR A 98 -26.38 -2.99 -8.54
C THR A 98 -25.04 -2.99 -9.28
N PRO A 99 -24.02 -2.25 -8.81
CA PRO A 99 -22.69 -2.33 -9.36
C PRO A 99 -22.11 -3.74 -9.17
N SER A 100 -21.13 -4.10 -10.00
CA SER A 100 -20.43 -5.38 -9.86
C SER A 100 -19.86 -5.54 -8.45
N PRO A 101 -20.09 -6.67 -7.76
CA PRO A 101 -19.56 -6.90 -6.42
C PRO A 101 -18.02 -6.81 -6.40
N ASP A 102 -17.35 -7.30 -7.46
CA ASP A 102 -15.90 -7.20 -7.60
C ASP A 102 -15.45 -5.72 -7.64
N ALA A 103 -16.22 -4.84 -8.31
CA ALA A 103 -15.89 -3.41 -8.40
C ALA A 103 -16.08 -2.68 -7.06
N VAL A 104 -17.14 -3.02 -6.31
CA VAL A 104 -17.37 -2.49 -4.96
C VAL A 104 -16.24 -2.91 -4.03
N ASN A 105 -15.88 -4.20 -4.03
CA ASN A 105 -14.81 -4.72 -3.18
C ASN A 105 -13.45 -4.07 -3.48
N ILE A 106 -13.10 -3.87 -4.76
CA ILE A 106 -11.86 -3.16 -5.13
C ILE A 106 -11.84 -1.74 -4.56
N LEU A 107 -12.96 -1.01 -4.61
CA LEU A 107 -13.07 0.32 -4.00
C LEU A 107 -12.87 0.28 -2.49
N LEU A 108 -13.52 -0.66 -1.81
CA LEU A 108 -13.42 -0.80 -0.35
C LEU A 108 -12.01 -1.19 0.09
N VAL A 109 -11.30 -2.04 -0.66
CA VAL A 109 -9.89 -2.35 -0.40
C VAL A 109 -9.03 -1.08 -0.46
N ASN A 110 -9.21 -0.26 -1.50
CA ASN A 110 -8.46 0.98 -1.67
C ASN A 110 -8.83 2.04 -0.62
N TYR A 111 -10.10 2.11 -0.23
CA TYR A 111 -10.55 2.94 0.88
C TYR A 111 -9.87 2.52 2.19
N LYS A 112 -9.93 1.24 2.54
CA LYS A 112 -9.41 0.73 3.83
C LYS A 112 -7.90 0.95 3.97
N VAL A 113 -7.11 0.73 2.92
CA VAL A 113 -5.66 0.98 3.03
C VAL A 113 -5.36 2.45 3.33
N VAL A 114 -6.02 3.38 2.65
CA VAL A 114 -5.82 4.83 2.86
C VAL A 114 -6.37 5.25 4.22
N TYR A 115 -7.53 4.70 4.62
CA TYR A 115 -8.17 4.93 5.90
C TYR A 115 -7.26 4.59 7.09
N ILE A 116 -6.59 3.44 7.03
CA ILE A 116 -5.64 3.02 8.07
C ILE A 116 -4.41 3.93 8.01
N TRP A 117 -3.83 4.11 6.81
CA TRP A 117 -2.55 4.80 6.67
C TRP A 117 -2.61 6.27 7.13
N ILE A 118 -3.67 7.00 6.76
CA ILE A 118 -3.84 8.39 7.18
C ILE A 118 -4.00 8.55 8.69
N ARG A 119 -4.45 7.50 9.40
CA ARG A 119 -4.66 7.56 10.85
C ARG A 119 -3.39 7.31 11.66
N VAL A 120 -2.42 6.60 11.08
CA VAL A 120 -1.15 6.27 11.74
C VAL A 120 0.03 7.08 11.19
N CYS A 121 -0.13 7.85 10.11
CA CYS A 121 1.01 8.52 9.46
C CYS A 121 1.71 9.60 10.30
N THR A 122 1.09 10.08 11.37
CA THR A 122 1.67 11.05 12.31
C THR A 122 2.31 10.38 13.52
N THR A 123 2.29 9.05 13.59
CA THR A 123 2.90 8.29 14.69
C THR A 123 4.21 7.64 14.24
N SER A 124 5.08 7.36 15.20
CA SER A 124 6.41 6.81 14.94
C SER A 124 6.52 5.31 15.21
N GLN A 125 5.50 4.71 15.82
CA GLN A 125 5.53 3.30 16.25
C GLN A 125 4.63 2.46 15.35
N GLU A 126 5.10 1.27 14.98
CA GLU A 126 4.33 0.33 14.17
C GLU A 126 3.17 -0.29 14.97
N THR A 127 3.31 -0.38 16.31
CA THR A 127 2.23 -0.82 17.22
C THR A 127 0.94 0.00 17.10
N ASP A 128 1.00 1.25 16.63
CA ASP A 128 -0.19 2.10 16.48
C ASP A 128 -1.17 1.56 15.42
N THR A 129 -0.69 0.65 14.55
CA THR A 129 -1.53 -0.05 13.57
C THR A 129 -2.41 -1.14 14.19
N ASP A 130 -2.11 -1.63 15.40
CA ASP A 130 -2.80 -2.76 16.02
C ASP A 130 -4.27 -2.46 16.34
N VAL A 131 -4.59 -1.18 16.62
CA VAL A 131 -5.97 -0.73 16.86
C VAL A 131 -6.85 -0.97 15.62
N TYR A 132 -6.26 -1.06 14.43
CA TYR A 132 -6.95 -1.24 13.15
C TYR A 132 -6.98 -2.71 12.68
N GLN A 133 -6.81 -3.68 13.59
CA GLN A 133 -6.87 -5.11 13.25
C GLN A 133 -8.14 -5.48 12.45
N SER A 134 -9.31 -4.99 12.86
CA SER A 134 -10.59 -5.26 12.17
C SER A 134 -10.61 -4.68 10.76
N ASP A 135 -10.05 -3.48 10.56
CA ASP A 135 -9.97 -2.84 9.25
C ASP A 135 -9.03 -3.59 8.31
N PHE A 136 -7.92 -4.12 8.82
CA PHE A 136 -7.05 -5.00 8.04
C PHE A 136 -7.74 -6.31 7.66
N ASP A 137 -8.51 -6.90 8.58
CA ASP A 137 -9.26 -8.12 8.30
C ASP A 137 -10.33 -7.91 7.21
N GLU A 138 -11.08 -6.81 7.29
CA GLU A 138 -12.04 -6.41 6.27
C GLU A 138 -11.37 -6.15 4.91
N LEU A 139 -10.25 -5.43 4.89
CA LEU A 139 -9.46 -5.18 3.69
C LEU A 139 -9.08 -6.49 2.98
N VAL A 140 -8.53 -7.44 3.73
CA VAL A 140 -8.13 -8.75 3.18
C VAL A 140 -9.35 -9.54 2.73
N THR A 141 -10.44 -9.51 3.48
CA THR A 141 -11.70 -10.19 3.14
C THR A 141 -12.31 -9.66 1.84
N TYR A 142 -12.33 -8.33 1.63
CA TYR A 142 -12.77 -7.75 0.35
C TYR A 142 -11.90 -8.22 -0.82
N ALA A 143 -10.58 -8.28 -0.62
CA ALA A 143 -9.66 -8.76 -1.64
C ALA A 143 -9.86 -10.26 -1.95
N GLU A 144 -10.14 -11.12 -0.96
CA GLU A 144 -10.48 -12.53 -1.16
C GLU A 144 -11.72 -12.72 -2.04
N GLN A 145 -12.73 -11.87 -1.88
CA GLN A 145 -13.95 -11.93 -2.71
C GLN A 145 -13.66 -11.63 -4.19
N VAL A 146 -12.64 -10.82 -4.48
CA VAL A 146 -12.21 -10.47 -5.84
C VAL A 146 -11.27 -11.54 -6.41
N ILE A 147 -10.29 -12.00 -5.62
CA ILE A 147 -9.27 -12.98 -6.02
C ILE A 147 -9.81 -14.40 -5.80
N LYS A 148 -10.62 -14.88 -6.76
CA LYS A 148 -11.19 -16.23 -6.70
C LYS A 148 -10.22 -17.28 -7.28
N PRO A 149 -9.84 -18.34 -6.52
CA PRO A 149 -9.05 -19.43 -7.07
C PRO A 149 -9.83 -20.14 -8.19
N GLY A 150 -9.22 -20.27 -9.37
CA GLY A 150 -9.78 -21.01 -10.51
C GLY A 150 -10.53 -20.18 -11.57
N LYS A 151 -10.70 -18.86 -11.40
CA LYS A 151 -10.97 -17.99 -12.57
C LYS A 151 -9.70 -18.00 -13.43
N VAL A 152 -9.76 -18.63 -14.60
CA VAL A 152 -8.73 -18.49 -15.63
C VAL A 152 -8.63 -17.00 -15.92
N GLN A 153 -7.58 -16.36 -15.40
CA GLN A 153 -7.29 -14.98 -15.76
C GLN A 153 -7.10 -14.98 -17.28
N ALA A 154 -7.89 -14.14 -17.97
CA ALA A 154 -7.68 -13.89 -19.40
C ALA A 154 -6.18 -13.61 -19.63
N ALA A 155 -5.66 -14.01 -20.79
CA ALA A 155 -4.24 -13.96 -21.14
C ALA A 155 -3.54 -12.74 -20.52
N PRO A 156 -2.37 -12.90 -19.87
CA PRO A 156 -1.72 -11.86 -19.10
C PRO A 156 -1.61 -10.60 -19.94
N GLN A 157 -2.43 -9.60 -19.62
CA GLN A 157 -2.29 -8.28 -20.22
C GLN A 157 -0.96 -7.74 -19.74
N LEU A 158 -0.09 -7.37 -20.68
CA LEU A 158 1.27 -6.89 -20.39
C LEU A 158 1.27 -5.72 -19.39
N LEU A 159 0.17 -4.96 -19.35
CA LEU A 159 -0.17 -3.94 -18.37
C LEU A 159 -1.70 -3.93 -18.20
N SER A 160 -2.21 -4.26 -17.02
CA SER A 160 -3.58 -3.90 -16.62
C SER A 160 -3.48 -2.86 -15.51
N PHE A 161 -4.13 -1.71 -15.71
CA PHE A 161 -4.27 -0.66 -14.68
C PHE A 161 -5.54 -0.86 -13.84
N ASP A 162 -6.25 -1.97 -14.06
CA ASP A 162 -7.64 -2.13 -13.63
C ASP A 162 -7.79 -2.87 -12.30
N VAL A 163 -6.78 -3.65 -11.90
CA VAL A 163 -6.75 -4.27 -10.57
C VAL A 163 -5.79 -3.45 -9.72
N GLN A 164 -6.25 -3.02 -8.56
CA GLN A 164 -5.55 -2.13 -7.62
C GLN A 164 -5.56 -2.77 -6.25
N LEU A 165 -5.07 -4.01 -6.20
CA LEU A 165 -5.09 -4.86 -5.01
C LEU A 165 -3.68 -5.17 -4.50
N LEU A 166 -2.66 -5.15 -5.37
CA LEU A 166 -1.29 -5.48 -4.97
C LEU A 166 -0.75 -4.53 -3.90
N ALA A 167 -0.92 -3.24 -4.08
CA ALA A 167 -0.42 -2.26 -3.11
C ALA A 167 -1.13 -2.31 -1.75
N PRO A 168 -2.48 -2.33 -1.70
CA PRO A 168 -3.21 -2.58 -0.45
C PRO A 168 -2.84 -3.89 0.26
N LEU A 169 -2.72 -5.00 -0.49
CA LEU A 169 -2.38 -6.31 0.07
C LEU A 169 -0.96 -6.34 0.61
N PHE A 170 -0.01 -5.73 -0.10
CA PHE A 170 1.35 -5.60 0.38
C PHE A 170 1.42 -4.74 1.64
N TYR A 171 0.73 -3.61 1.66
CA TYR A 171 0.63 -2.78 2.86
C TYR A 171 0.08 -3.58 4.06
N ALA A 172 -1.00 -4.35 3.86
CA ALA A 172 -1.56 -5.21 4.91
C ALA A 172 -0.58 -6.29 5.39
N ALA A 173 0.17 -6.93 4.48
CA ALA A 173 1.17 -7.94 4.81
C ALA A 173 2.35 -7.36 5.62
N LEU A 174 2.72 -6.10 5.36
CA LEU A 174 3.81 -5.43 6.09
C LEU A 174 3.36 -4.83 7.42
N LYS A 175 2.29 -4.02 7.38
CA LYS A 175 1.92 -3.16 8.50
C LYS A 175 1.15 -3.87 9.58
N CYS A 176 0.24 -4.77 9.25
CA CYS A 176 -0.46 -5.56 10.26
C CYS A 176 0.53 -6.44 11.03
N ARG A 177 0.44 -6.49 12.37
CA ARG A 177 1.26 -7.37 13.22
C ARG A 177 0.63 -8.74 13.47
N HIS A 178 -0.65 -8.93 13.12
CA HIS A 178 -1.37 -10.18 13.34
C HIS A 178 -1.05 -11.22 12.26
N SER A 179 -0.31 -12.26 12.64
CA SER A 179 0.22 -13.26 11.71
C SER A 179 -0.81 -13.96 10.81
N SER A 180 -2.03 -14.19 11.28
CA SER A 180 -3.12 -14.78 10.48
C SER A 180 -3.54 -13.90 9.31
N ILE A 181 -3.71 -12.59 9.55
CA ILE A 181 -4.09 -11.61 8.53
C ILE A 181 -2.94 -11.43 7.54
N ARG A 182 -1.70 -11.33 8.03
CA ARG A 182 -0.50 -11.21 7.19
C ARG A 182 -0.35 -12.36 6.21
N ARG A 183 -0.54 -13.61 6.69
CA ARG A 183 -0.46 -14.81 5.85
C ARG A 183 -1.58 -14.87 4.80
N ARG A 184 -2.81 -14.45 5.15
CA ARG A 184 -3.89 -14.31 4.17
C ARG A 184 -3.55 -13.29 3.07
N ALA A 185 -3.09 -12.10 3.46
CA ALA A 185 -2.65 -11.07 2.51
C ALA A 185 -1.51 -11.57 1.61
N LEU A 186 -0.56 -12.32 2.18
CA LEU A 186 0.56 -12.92 1.45
C LEU A 186 0.10 -13.95 0.41
N GLU A 187 -0.83 -14.84 0.77
CA GLU A 187 -1.39 -15.80 -0.19
C GLU A 187 -2.16 -15.10 -1.32
N LEU A 188 -2.86 -14.00 -1.02
CA LEU A 188 -3.52 -13.21 -2.06
C LEU A 188 -2.55 -12.54 -3.02
N LEU A 189 -1.41 -12.02 -2.54
CA LEU A 189 -0.33 -11.52 -3.41
C LEU A 189 0.19 -12.60 -4.36
N ARG A 190 0.27 -13.86 -3.88
CA ARG A 190 0.69 -15.00 -4.70
C ARG A 190 -0.33 -15.36 -5.80
N LEU A 191 -1.62 -15.15 -5.52
CA LEU A 191 -2.73 -15.47 -6.43
C LEU A 191 -3.15 -14.30 -7.34
N ALA A 192 -2.75 -13.08 -6.99
CA ALA A 192 -3.08 -11.86 -7.72
C ALA A 192 -2.52 -11.86 -9.15
N PRO A 193 -3.08 -11.05 -10.07
CA PRO A 193 -2.53 -10.86 -11.40
C PRO A 193 -1.05 -10.46 -11.34
N ARG A 194 -0.24 -10.94 -12.29
CA ARG A 194 1.23 -10.78 -12.24
C ARG A 194 1.67 -9.32 -12.08
N ARG A 195 0.93 -8.36 -12.65
CA ARG A 195 1.30 -6.94 -12.70
C ARG A 195 0.10 -6.01 -12.57
N GLU A 196 0.26 -4.94 -11.78
CA GLU A 196 -0.69 -3.82 -11.64
C GLU A 196 0.09 -2.49 -11.74
N GLY A 197 0.07 -1.86 -12.92
CA GLY A 197 0.92 -0.67 -13.16
C GLY A 197 2.40 -0.95 -12.93
N LEU A 198 3.01 -0.30 -11.93
CA LEU A 198 4.42 -0.48 -11.54
C LEU A 198 4.64 -1.67 -10.59
N TRP A 199 3.57 -2.32 -10.12
CA TRP A 199 3.64 -3.37 -9.13
C TRP A 199 3.79 -4.74 -9.76
N ASN A 200 4.71 -5.53 -9.23
CA ASN A 200 4.90 -6.93 -9.60
C ASN A 200 4.50 -7.82 -8.42
N ALA A 201 3.49 -8.68 -8.64
CA ALA A 201 2.93 -9.55 -7.61
C ALA A 201 3.97 -10.52 -7.02
N HIS A 202 4.86 -11.06 -7.87
CA HIS A 202 5.91 -11.99 -7.45
C HIS A 202 6.95 -11.30 -6.57
N HIS A 203 7.37 -10.09 -6.93
CA HIS A 203 8.31 -9.32 -6.11
C HIS A 203 7.67 -8.89 -4.79
N ALA A 204 6.44 -8.39 -4.82
CA ALA A 204 5.70 -8.02 -3.61
C ALA A 204 5.53 -9.22 -2.67
N TYR A 205 5.18 -10.40 -3.20
CA TYR A 205 5.07 -11.65 -2.44
C TYR A 205 6.40 -12.06 -1.81
N LEU A 206 7.49 -12.15 -2.59
CA LEU A 206 8.80 -12.57 -2.07
C LEU A 206 9.32 -11.63 -0.99
N THR A 207 9.20 -10.32 -1.20
CA THR A 207 9.60 -9.30 -0.24
C THR A 207 8.77 -9.39 1.03
N ALA A 208 7.42 -9.42 0.92
CA ALA A 208 6.54 -9.52 2.08
C ALA A 208 6.76 -10.82 2.87
N LYS A 209 6.92 -11.95 2.17
CA LYS A 209 7.24 -13.24 2.78
C LYS A 209 8.49 -13.15 3.63
N ARG A 210 9.57 -12.58 3.08
CA ARG A 210 10.84 -12.49 3.78
C ARG A 210 10.76 -11.59 5.03
N ILE A 211 10.03 -10.48 4.93
CA ILE A 211 9.80 -9.60 6.08
C ILE A 211 9.01 -10.31 7.16
N ILE A 212 7.94 -11.03 6.80
CA ILE A 212 7.16 -11.81 7.77
C ILE A 212 8.07 -12.85 8.46
N GLU A 213 8.92 -13.55 7.71
CA GLU A 213 9.86 -14.52 8.29
C GLU A 213 10.87 -13.90 9.26
N LEU A 214 11.36 -12.69 8.99
CA LEU A 214 12.27 -11.94 9.89
C LEU A 214 11.51 -11.40 11.10
N GLU A 215 10.33 -10.82 10.84
CA GLU A 215 9.26 -10.39 11.73
C GLU A 215 9.01 -11.38 12.87
N GLU A 216 8.72 -12.59 12.44
CA GLU A 216 8.07 -13.63 13.25
C GLU A 216 9.06 -14.70 13.77
N GLN A 217 10.35 -14.54 13.49
CA GLN A 217 11.40 -15.54 13.80
C GLN A 217 11.47 -15.93 15.28
N ASN A 218 11.14 -14.99 16.18
CA ASN A 218 11.24 -15.16 17.63
C ASN A 218 9.89 -15.05 18.36
N LEU A 219 8.76 -15.32 17.69
CA LEU A 219 7.46 -15.25 18.34
C LEU A 219 7.31 -16.31 19.44
N GLY A 220 6.85 -15.88 20.61
CA GLY A 220 6.68 -16.72 21.80
C GLY A 220 5.48 -17.70 21.77
N GLY A 221 4.82 -17.86 20.61
CA GLY A 221 3.67 -18.76 20.45
C GLY A 221 2.56 -18.21 19.55
N GLU A 222 1.52 -19.00 19.34
CA GLU A 222 0.36 -18.65 18.52
C GLU A 222 -0.39 -17.43 19.09
N GLY A 223 -0.67 -16.44 18.25
CA GLY A 223 -1.30 -15.18 18.66
C GLY A 223 -0.36 -14.10 19.20
N SER A 224 0.95 -14.39 19.36
CA SER A 224 1.94 -13.38 19.72
C SER A 224 2.16 -12.39 18.57
N LEU A 225 2.32 -11.10 18.88
CA LEU A 225 2.65 -10.05 17.92
C LEU A 225 4.18 -9.82 17.86
N PRO A 226 4.77 -9.58 16.69
CA PRO A 226 6.20 -9.25 16.57
C PRO A 226 6.55 -8.01 17.36
N ASP A 227 7.57 -8.03 18.21
CA ASP A 227 7.98 -6.84 18.98
C ASP A 227 8.36 -5.65 18.08
N GLU A 228 8.18 -4.43 18.57
CA GLU A 228 8.51 -3.19 17.84
C GLU A 228 9.98 -3.19 17.38
N ALA A 229 10.90 -3.70 18.21
CA ALA A 229 12.31 -3.77 17.88
C ALA A 229 12.63 -4.77 16.74
N SER A 230 11.73 -5.71 16.46
CA SER A 230 11.90 -6.69 15.39
C SER A 230 11.38 -6.16 14.04
N ARG A 231 10.63 -5.05 14.04
CA ARG A 231 10.00 -4.48 12.84
C ARG A 231 11.04 -3.95 11.86
N LEU A 232 10.78 -4.20 10.58
CA LEU A 232 11.64 -3.73 9.48
C LEU A 232 11.05 -2.46 8.86
N PHE A 233 11.89 -1.43 8.71
CA PHE A 233 11.57 -0.14 8.09
C PHE A 233 12.20 -0.01 6.70
N GLY A 234 11.63 0.86 5.85
CA GLY A 234 12.29 1.38 4.65
C GLY A 234 12.08 0.61 3.33
N LEU A 235 10.84 0.26 2.97
CA LEU A 235 10.57 -0.39 1.68
C LEU A 235 9.51 0.31 0.84
N PRO A 236 9.91 1.18 -0.11
CA PRO A 236 9.15 1.30 -1.35
C PRO A 236 9.35 0.00 -2.17
N LEU A 237 8.24 -0.59 -2.63
CA LEU A 237 8.14 -1.25 -3.93
C LEU A 237 9.37 -1.17 -4.88
N PRO A 238 10.08 -2.23 -5.32
CA PRO A 238 10.87 -2.09 -6.56
C PRO A 238 9.92 -1.60 -7.65
N ASP A 239 10.14 -0.37 -8.10
CA ASP A 239 9.52 0.08 -9.33
C ASP A 239 10.11 -0.70 -10.52
N ASP A 240 9.31 -0.85 -11.57
CA ASP A 240 9.68 -1.58 -12.79
C ASP A 240 10.77 -0.84 -13.64
N GLN A 241 11.49 0.16 -13.09
CA GLN A 241 12.66 0.74 -13.79
C GLN A 241 13.96 -0.03 -13.60
N SER A 242 13.96 -1.10 -12.81
CA SER A 242 14.84 -2.23 -13.08
C SER A 242 14.38 -2.96 -14.35
N ARG A 243 14.40 -2.26 -15.49
CA ARG A 243 14.54 -2.89 -16.80
C ARG A 243 15.72 -3.83 -16.65
N VAL A 244 15.58 -5.06 -17.11
CA VAL A 244 16.71 -5.99 -17.32
C VAL A 244 17.83 -5.20 -17.99
N TYR A 245 18.86 -4.82 -17.22
CA TYR A 245 19.99 -4.07 -17.75
C TYR A 245 20.83 -5.06 -18.56
N ASN A 246 20.74 -4.96 -19.89
CA ASN A 246 21.74 -5.55 -20.74
C ASN A 246 23.02 -4.74 -20.52
N LEU A 247 24.05 -5.38 -19.94
CA LEU A 247 25.26 -4.78 -19.36
C LEU A 247 26.12 -3.91 -20.32
N CYS A 248 25.74 -3.75 -21.58
CA CYS A 248 26.61 -3.20 -22.61
C CYS A 248 26.40 -1.71 -22.96
N GLU A 249 25.40 -1.02 -22.41
CA GLU A 249 25.12 0.37 -22.86
C GLU A 249 24.59 1.27 -21.74
N LEU A 250 25.43 1.85 -20.88
CA LEU A 250 25.08 3.14 -20.23
C LEU A 250 26.29 4.06 -19.99
N PRO A 251 26.14 5.40 -20.13
CA PRO A 251 27.20 6.40 -19.97
C PRO A 251 27.43 6.83 -18.51
N PHE A 252 28.58 7.45 -18.26
CA PHE A 252 29.24 7.61 -16.96
C PHE A 252 28.57 8.51 -15.88
N ASP A 253 27.48 9.24 -16.17
CA ASP A 253 27.09 10.37 -15.29
C ASP A 253 25.63 10.33 -14.75
N PHE A 254 25.10 9.17 -14.38
CA PHE A 254 23.78 9.09 -13.71
C PHE A 254 23.91 9.08 -12.17
N ARG A 255 23.34 10.12 -11.52
CA ARG A 255 23.24 10.21 -10.05
C ARG A 255 22.11 9.32 -9.52
N THR A 256 22.46 8.44 -8.60
CA THR A 256 21.56 7.53 -7.87
C THR A 256 20.89 8.23 -6.69
N PHE A 257 19.57 8.11 -6.57
CA PHE A 257 18.84 8.35 -5.32
C PHE A 257 18.62 7.00 -4.62
N ASP A 258 18.92 6.96 -3.32
CA ASP A 258 19.27 5.77 -2.56
C ASP A 258 18.08 5.03 -1.92
N HIS A 259 17.13 4.51 -2.71
CA HIS A 259 16.12 3.57 -2.18
C HIS A 259 15.69 2.61 -3.29
N ASN A 260 16.32 1.44 -3.41
CA ASN A 260 15.97 0.52 -4.49
C ASN A 260 16.10 -0.95 -4.08
N VAL A 261 15.01 -1.71 -4.26
CA VAL A 261 15.13 -3.13 -4.56
C VAL A 261 15.49 -3.23 -6.05
N VAL A 262 16.74 -3.57 -6.38
CA VAL A 262 17.19 -3.73 -7.78
C VAL A 262 17.58 -5.18 -7.99
N ALA A 263 17.42 -5.70 -9.20
CA ALA A 263 18.10 -6.93 -9.59
C ALA A 263 19.61 -6.74 -9.33
N SER A 264 20.18 -7.59 -8.48
CA SER A 264 21.57 -7.43 -8.05
C SER A 264 22.51 -7.54 -9.26
N PRO A 265 23.33 -6.51 -9.56
CA PRO A 265 24.33 -6.62 -10.62
C PRO A 265 25.42 -7.65 -10.26
N MET A 266 25.56 -7.99 -8.98
CA MET A 266 26.52 -8.97 -8.47
C MET A 266 25.99 -10.41 -8.49
N CYS A 267 24.68 -10.60 -8.45
CA CYS A 267 24.04 -11.92 -8.34
C CYS A 267 22.81 -12.00 -9.27
N PRO A 268 23.00 -12.44 -10.53
CA PRO A 268 21.91 -12.59 -11.48
C PRO A 268 20.79 -13.48 -10.91
N GLY A 269 19.52 -13.04 -11.03
CA GLY A 269 18.37 -13.76 -10.48
C GLY A 269 18.11 -13.54 -8.98
N THR A 270 18.66 -12.47 -8.39
CA THR A 270 18.34 -12.06 -7.02
C THR A 270 17.88 -10.61 -6.95
N LEU A 271 16.94 -10.31 -6.06
CA LEU A 271 16.53 -8.97 -5.64
C LEU A 271 17.43 -8.54 -4.47
N GLU A 272 18.15 -7.45 -4.62
CA GLU A 272 18.81 -6.79 -3.50
C GLU A 272 17.76 -6.07 -2.65
N ALA A 273 17.62 -6.42 -1.38
CA ALA A 273 16.73 -5.73 -0.45
C ALA A 273 17.57 -5.08 0.66
N LYS A 274 17.40 -3.77 0.85
CA LYS A 274 18.00 -3.03 1.97
C LYS A 274 16.95 -2.93 3.06
N PHE A 275 17.24 -3.47 4.22
CA PHE A 275 16.37 -3.43 5.40
C PHE A 275 16.95 -2.50 6.45
N GLN A 276 16.06 -1.85 7.20
CA GLN A 276 16.43 -1.01 8.33
C GLN A 276 15.72 -1.50 9.59
N THR A 277 16.41 -1.53 10.73
CA THR A 277 15.84 -1.85 12.04
C THR A 277 16.19 -0.80 13.07
N ARG A 278 15.39 -0.69 14.13
CA ARG A 278 15.68 0.11 15.33
C ARG A 278 15.68 -0.78 16.57
N PRO A 279 16.73 -1.59 16.79
CA PRO A 279 16.76 -2.57 17.88
C PRO A 279 16.75 -1.91 19.27
N MET A 280 17.16 -0.64 19.36
CA MET A 280 17.18 0.13 20.62
C MET A 280 15.90 0.99 20.80
N GLY A 281 14.84 0.71 20.04
CA GLY A 281 13.56 1.43 20.11
C GLY A 281 13.57 2.79 19.39
N VAL A 282 12.54 3.61 19.64
CA VAL A 282 12.26 4.84 18.88
C VAL A 282 13.41 5.85 18.91
N PHE A 283 14.15 5.92 20.03
CA PHE A 283 15.32 6.82 20.19
C PHE A 283 16.66 6.20 19.75
N GLY A 284 16.64 4.95 19.29
CA GLY A 284 17.82 4.24 18.81
C GLY A 284 18.23 4.65 17.40
N GLU A 285 19.51 4.47 17.08
CA GLU A 285 20.00 4.62 15.71
C GLU A 285 19.45 3.52 14.81
N PHE A 286 19.18 3.86 13.55
CA PHE A 286 18.86 2.86 12.52
C PHE A 286 20.07 1.99 12.22
N GLN A 287 19.84 0.68 12.16
CA GLN A 287 20.80 -0.28 11.66
C GLN A 287 20.34 -0.77 10.29
N ASN A 288 21.26 -0.75 9.33
CA ASN A 288 20.97 -1.14 7.95
C ASN A 288 21.66 -2.46 7.63
N PHE A 289 20.97 -3.35 6.92
CA PHE A 289 21.58 -4.54 6.33
C PHE A 289 21.00 -4.82 4.95
N THR A 290 21.79 -5.47 4.10
CA THR A 290 21.40 -5.83 2.74
C THR A 290 21.28 -7.35 2.63
N GLU A 291 20.19 -7.84 2.07
CA GLU A 291 19.98 -9.25 1.75
C GLU A 291 19.66 -9.43 0.27
N TYR A 292 20.09 -10.56 -0.31
CA TYR A 292 19.79 -10.90 -1.70
C TYR A 292 18.74 -12.01 -1.73
N ILE A 293 17.51 -11.66 -2.11
CA ILE A 293 16.35 -12.56 -2.18
C ILE A 293 16.35 -13.23 -3.57
N LYS A 294 16.38 -14.57 -3.62
CA LYS A 294 16.32 -15.30 -4.90
C LYS A 294 14.94 -15.15 -5.55
N LEU A 295 14.93 -14.82 -6.85
CA LEU A 295 13.74 -14.67 -7.70
C LEU A 295 13.17 -16.00 -8.19
#